data_AF-A0A2T1D172-F1
#
_entry.id   AF-A0A2T1D172-F1
#
_cell.length_a   1.000
_cell.length_b   1.000
_cell.length_c   1.000
_cell.angle_alpha   90.00
_cell.angle_beta   90.00
_cell.angle_gamma   90.00
#
_symmetry.space_group_name_H-M   'P 1'
#
loop_
_entity.id
_entity.type
_entity.pdbx_description
1 polymer ?
#
loop_
_entity_poly.entity_id
_entity_poly.type
_entity_poly.pdbx_seq_one_letter_code
_entity_poly.pdbx_strand_id
1 'polypeptide(L)'
;MMSEKWKKLIQSLEVLVGEGQETLNAETLSATEAEYKIILPSGYKEFCQVLGSGELSDIARVYCPTKFFIKASERRIQEAIRHIERFGENFKRDQQYIEQLRSAFVFGESATGEHLIFWDLRTYQESDGSYEIHWANSVSPDCIDPVLLGRDFFNFIQNFCYGTETFDLVPEYVEGSSPGDFSLNFYPLVFT
;
A
#
# COMPACT_ATOMS: atom_id res chain seq x y z
N MET A 1 13.29 -18.56 3.14
CA MET A 1 14.13 -18.67 1.92
C MET A 1 13.44 -17.83 0.87
N MET A 2 14.10 -16.81 0.31
CA MET A 2 13.46 -15.90 -0.66
C MET A 2 12.99 -16.69 -1.89
N SER A 3 11.74 -16.50 -2.29
CA SER A 3 11.20 -17.14 -3.49
C SER A 3 11.92 -16.60 -4.75
N GLU A 4 12.08 -17.46 -5.76
CA GLU A 4 12.79 -17.11 -7.00
C GLU A 4 12.15 -15.93 -7.75
N LYS A 5 10.85 -15.69 -7.55
CA LYS A 5 10.13 -14.56 -8.14
C LYS A 5 10.63 -13.20 -7.62
N TRP A 6 10.85 -13.06 -6.31
CA TRP A 6 11.40 -11.83 -5.75
C TRP A 6 12.83 -11.59 -6.18
N LYS A 7 13.66 -12.64 -6.25
CA LYS A 7 15.04 -12.52 -6.74
C LYS A 7 15.10 -11.94 -8.15
N LYS A 8 14.26 -12.44 -9.06
CA LYS A 8 14.20 -11.97 -10.44
C LYS A 8 13.75 -10.51 -10.53
N LEU A 9 12.72 -10.14 -9.78
CA LEU A 9 12.24 -8.76 -9.74
C LEU A 9 13.32 -7.81 -9.20
N ILE A 10 13.97 -8.18 -8.09
CA ILE A 10 15.04 -7.36 -7.50
C ILE A 10 16.22 -7.18 -8.45
N GLN A 11 16.57 -8.22 -9.22
CA GLN A 11 17.62 -8.14 -10.23
C GLN A 11 17.29 -7.19 -11.39
N SER A 12 16.01 -6.93 -11.65
CA SER A 12 15.57 -6.00 -12.70
C SER A 12 15.37 -4.57 -12.19
N LEU A 13 15.49 -4.34 -10.88
CA LEU A 13 15.27 -3.04 -10.26
C LEU A 13 16.59 -2.27 -10.14
N GLU A 14 16.56 -1.00 -10.54
CA GLU A 14 17.61 -0.07 -10.14
C GLU A 14 17.35 0.36 -8.69
N VAL A 15 18.21 -0.12 -7.79
CA VAL A 15 18.11 0.17 -6.37
C VAL A 15 18.94 1.41 -6.05
N LEU A 16 18.26 2.53 -5.79
CA LEU A 16 18.88 3.74 -5.27
C LEU A 16 18.93 3.63 -3.74
N VAL A 17 20.04 3.09 -3.24
CA VAL A 17 20.24 2.85 -1.80
C VAL A 17 20.36 4.18 -1.05
N GLY A 18 19.34 4.54 -0.27
CA GLY A 18 19.47 5.51 0.82
C GLY A 18 19.96 4.84 2.11
N GLU A 19 20.62 5.60 2.98
CA GLU A 19 21.02 5.09 4.30
C GLU A 19 19.78 4.79 5.16
N GLY A 20 19.69 3.57 5.72
CA GLY A 20 18.84 3.29 6.88
C GLY A 20 17.51 2.56 6.67
N GLN A 21 17.44 1.56 5.78
CA GLN A 21 16.25 0.73 5.69
C GLN A 21 16.12 -0.28 6.85
N GLU A 22 15.01 -0.21 7.59
CA GLU A 22 14.64 -1.20 8.58
C GLU A 22 13.86 -2.34 7.92
N THR A 23 14.57 -3.40 7.52
CA THR A 23 13.93 -4.68 7.17
C THR A 23 13.38 -5.32 8.44
N LEU A 24 12.17 -5.87 8.39
CA LEU A 24 11.57 -6.54 9.55
C LEU A 24 11.84 -8.04 9.49
N ASN A 25 12.23 -8.64 10.61
CA ASN A 25 12.37 -10.09 10.70
C ASN A 25 11.00 -10.78 10.90
N ALA A 26 10.99 -12.12 10.81
CA ALA A 26 9.77 -12.92 10.94
C ALA A 26 9.09 -12.79 12.32
N GLU A 27 9.87 -12.62 13.38
CA GLU A 27 9.36 -12.50 14.74
C GLU A 27 8.62 -11.17 14.91
N THR A 28 9.19 -10.06 14.43
CA THR A 28 8.54 -8.75 14.45
C THR A 28 7.24 -8.75 13.66
N LEU A 29 7.23 -9.35 12.46
CA LEU A 29 6.00 -9.46 11.65
C LEU A 29 4.93 -10.30 12.34
N SER A 30 5.32 -11.42 12.96
CA SER A 30 4.38 -12.26 13.72
C SER A 30 3.83 -11.55 14.96
N ALA A 31 4.67 -10.76 15.64
CA ALA A 31 4.25 -9.93 16.77
C ALA A 31 3.24 -8.85 16.32
N THR A 32 3.46 -8.23 15.17
CA THR A 32 2.50 -7.29 14.57
C THR A 32 1.17 -7.98 14.23
N GLU A 33 1.18 -9.15 13.59
CA GLU A 33 -0.03 -9.93 13.32
C GLU A 33 -0.84 -10.20 14.60
N ALA A 34 -0.15 -10.56 15.69
CA ALA A 34 -0.77 -10.82 16.99
C ALA A 34 -1.30 -9.55 17.69
N GLU A 35 -0.54 -8.44 17.69
CA GLU A 35 -0.95 -7.17 18.31
C GLU A 35 -2.19 -6.58 17.63
N TYR A 36 -2.22 -6.61 16.30
CA TYR A 36 -3.28 -5.97 15.50
C TYR A 36 -4.38 -6.94 15.06
N LYS A 37 -4.27 -8.23 15.38
CA LYS A 37 -5.24 -9.28 15.02
C LYS A 37 -5.50 -9.36 13.51
N ILE A 38 -4.42 -9.31 12.73
CA ILE A 38 -4.44 -9.41 11.27
C ILE A 38 -3.57 -10.59 10.82
N ILE A 39 -3.78 -11.05 9.58
CA ILE A 39 -2.91 -12.03 8.93
C ILE A 39 -2.22 -11.32 7.78
N LEU A 40 -0.94 -11.00 7.90
CA LEU A 40 -0.21 -10.33 6.82
C LEU A 40 -0.04 -11.28 5.62
N PRO A 41 -0.37 -10.83 4.39
CA PRO A 41 -0.15 -11.64 3.20
C PRO A 41 1.31 -12.08 3.07
N SER A 42 1.54 -13.31 2.61
CA SER A 42 2.89 -13.90 2.53
C SER A 42 3.84 -13.05 1.67
N GLY A 43 3.38 -12.57 0.51
CA GLY A 43 4.16 -11.71 -0.37
C GLY A 43 4.59 -10.40 0.28
N TYR A 44 3.75 -9.82 1.15
CA TYR A 44 4.12 -8.61 1.89
C TYR A 44 5.13 -8.87 2.99
N LYS A 45 5.02 -10.01 3.69
CA LYS A 45 6.04 -10.42 4.67
C LYS A 45 7.40 -10.64 4.00
N GLU A 46 7.41 -11.29 2.84
CA GLU A 46 8.62 -11.45 2.04
C GLU A 46 9.21 -10.10 1.63
N PHE A 47 8.38 -9.16 1.16
CA PHE A 47 8.81 -7.80 0.82
C PHE A 47 9.44 -7.08 2.02
N CYS A 48 8.77 -7.08 3.18
CA CYS A 48 9.26 -6.41 4.39
C CYS A 48 10.59 -6.98 4.90
N GLN A 49 10.82 -8.28 4.72
CA GLN A 49 12.04 -8.99 5.12
C GLN A 49 13.22 -8.74 4.20
N VAL A 50 12.95 -8.41 2.94
CA VAL A 50 13.97 -8.36 1.89
C VAL A 50 14.28 -6.95 1.47
N LEU A 51 13.24 -6.16 1.21
CA LEU A 51 13.33 -4.80 0.71
C LEU A 51 13.08 -3.77 1.80
N GLY A 52 12.20 -4.06 2.77
CA GLY A 52 11.81 -3.06 3.75
C GLY A 52 10.88 -1.99 3.17
N SER A 53 10.69 -0.87 3.88
CA SER A 53 9.92 0.28 3.38
C SER A 53 10.65 0.98 2.23
N GLY A 54 9.91 1.47 1.23
CA GLY A 54 10.49 2.18 0.08
C GLY A 54 9.48 2.85 -0.84
N GLU A 55 9.99 3.65 -1.77
CA GLU A 55 9.25 4.30 -2.85
C GLU A 55 9.56 3.60 -4.17
N LEU A 56 8.50 3.25 -4.91
CA LEU A 56 8.55 2.55 -6.19
C LEU A 56 8.11 3.52 -7.30
N SER A 57 9.03 3.87 -8.19
CA SER A 57 8.74 4.47 -9.50
C SER A 57 7.96 5.79 -9.48
N ASP A 58 8.13 6.65 -8.47
CA ASP A 58 7.30 7.86 -8.23
C ASP A 58 5.78 7.57 -8.22
N ILE A 59 5.37 6.30 -8.09
CA ILE A 59 3.98 5.87 -8.11
C ILE A 59 3.50 5.69 -6.67
N ALA A 60 4.20 4.85 -5.91
CA ALA A 60 3.75 4.42 -4.60
C ALA A 60 4.89 4.32 -3.60
N ARG A 61 4.61 4.70 -2.35
CA ARG A 61 5.42 4.35 -1.20
C ARG A 61 4.78 3.17 -0.50
N VAL A 62 5.59 2.16 -0.20
CA VAL A 62 5.18 0.98 0.56
C VAL A 62 5.98 0.96 1.86
N TYR A 63 5.28 0.72 2.96
CA TYR A 63 5.85 0.79 4.30
C TYR A 63 5.77 -0.57 4.98
N CYS A 64 6.84 -0.97 5.66
CA CYS A 64 6.76 -2.05 6.64
C CYS A 64 5.82 -1.69 7.78
N PRO A 65 5.13 -2.68 8.39
CA PRO A 65 4.12 -2.43 9.41
C PRO A 65 4.75 -2.19 10.79
N THR A 66 5.49 -1.09 10.93
CA THR A 66 6.05 -0.63 12.21
C THR A 66 4.96 0.00 13.06
N LYS A 67 5.13 -0.05 14.38
CA LYS A 67 4.17 0.56 15.33
C LYS A 67 3.94 2.05 15.07
N PHE A 68 4.99 2.76 14.65
CA PHE A 68 4.88 4.17 14.30
C PHE A 68 4.01 4.38 13.07
N PHE A 69 4.29 3.64 11.99
CA PHE A 69 3.54 3.75 10.73
C PHE A 69 2.07 3.37 10.91
N ILE A 70 1.79 2.27 11.62
CA ILE A 70 0.40 1.82 11.84
C ILE A 70 -0.40 2.93 12.54
N LYS A 71 0.12 3.53 13.62
CA LYS A 71 -0.55 4.64 14.30
C LYS A 71 -0.74 5.88 13.42
N ALA A 72 0.26 6.21 12.59
CA ALA A 72 0.15 7.31 11.65
C ALA A 72 -0.97 7.06 10.63
N SER A 73 -1.06 5.83 10.13
CA SER A 73 -2.09 5.42 9.18
C SER A 73 -3.49 5.39 9.78
N GLU A 74 -3.65 4.91 11.02
CA GLU A 74 -4.90 4.99 11.78
C GLU A 74 -5.39 6.42 11.91
N ARG A 75 -4.51 7.37 12.24
CA ARG A 75 -4.85 8.80 12.32
C ARG A 75 -5.40 9.31 10.98
N ARG A 76 -4.76 8.96 9.86
CA ARG A 76 -5.19 9.35 8.52
C ARG A 76 -6.55 8.75 8.13
N ILE A 77 -6.77 7.48 8.45
CA ILE A 77 -8.09 6.84 8.30
C ILE A 77 -9.15 7.63 9.08
N GLN A 78 -8.87 7.99 10.33
CA GLN A 78 -9.83 8.75 11.15
C GLN A 78 -10.06 10.17 10.63
N GLU A 79 -9.08 10.80 10.00
CA GLU A 79 -9.23 12.09 9.32
C GLU A 79 -10.12 11.96 8.07
N ALA A 80 -9.88 10.94 7.25
CA ALA A 80 -10.70 10.65 6.06
C ALA A 80 -12.16 10.35 6.45
N ILE A 81 -12.39 9.50 7.45
CA ILE A 81 -13.75 9.20 7.96
C ILE A 81 -14.44 10.48 8.43
N ARG A 82 -13.78 11.29 9.27
CA ARG A 82 -14.36 12.56 9.77
C ARG A 82 -14.68 13.54 8.64
N HIS A 83 -13.87 13.55 7.59
CA HIS A 83 -14.11 14.38 6.42
C HIS A 83 -15.39 13.92 5.69
N ILE A 84 -15.51 12.62 5.41
CA ILE A 84 -16.70 12.03 4.75
C ILE A 84 -17.96 12.24 5.60
N GLU A 85 -17.89 12.04 6.91
CA GLU A 85 -19.02 12.27 7.83
C GLU A 85 -19.51 13.73 7.83
N ARG A 86 -18.61 14.68 7.54
CA ARG A 86 -18.91 16.12 7.56
C ARG A 86 -19.36 16.66 6.20
N PHE A 87 -18.78 16.17 5.11
CA PHE A 87 -18.92 16.73 3.76
C PHE A 87 -19.52 15.76 2.74
N GLY A 88 -19.73 14.49 3.12
CA GLY A 88 -20.30 13.47 2.25
C GLY A 88 -21.69 13.85 1.76
N GLU A 89 -21.89 13.76 0.45
CA GLU A 89 -23.14 14.13 -0.22
C GLU A 89 -24.02 12.90 -0.52
N ASN A 90 -23.45 11.69 -0.50
CA ASN A 90 -24.13 10.45 -0.86
C ASN A 90 -24.10 9.46 0.30
N PHE A 91 -25.06 9.62 1.22
CA PHE A 91 -25.12 8.87 2.48
C PHE A 91 -24.86 7.37 2.33
N LYS A 92 -25.49 6.68 1.36
CA LYS A 92 -25.32 5.22 1.21
C LYS A 92 -23.89 4.85 0.79
N ARG A 93 -23.35 5.54 -0.21
CA ARG A 93 -22.00 5.34 -0.72
C ARG A 93 -20.95 5.68 0.33
N ASP A 94 -21.15 6.81 0.99
CA ASP A 94 -20.28 7.32 2.04
C ASP A 94 -20.21 6.36 3.23
N GLN A 95 -21.35 5.78 3.65
CA GLN A 95 -21.36 4.76 4.70
C GLN A 95 -20.58 3.51 4.30
N GLN A 96 -20.72 3.02 3.06
CA GLN A 96 -19.95 1.86 2.59
C GLN A 96 -18.44 2.13 2.60
N TYR A 97 -18.03 3.33 2.17
CA TYR A 97 -16.63 3.70 2.18
C TYR A 97 -16.08 3.89 3.61
N ILE A 98 -16.86 4.50 4.51
CA ILE A 98 -16.51 4.59 5.93
C ILE A 98 -16.33 3.20 6.55
N GLU A 99 -17.22 2.25 6.27
CA GLU A 99 -17.10 0.87 6.75
C GLU A 99 -15.84 0.18 6.23
N GLN A 100 -15.49 0.44 4.96
CA GLN A 100 -14.25 -0.05 4.37
C GLN A 100 -13.02 0.54 5.05
N LEU A 101 -12.96 1.87 5.23
CA LEU A 101 -11.87 2.56 5.91
C LEU A 101 -11.72 2.11 7.37
N ARG A 102 -12.82 1.86 8.09
CA ARG A 102 -12.79 1.31 9.46
C ARG A 102 -12.18 -0.08 9.54
N SER A 103 -12.16 -0.80 8.43
CA SER A 103 -11.61 -2.16 8.31
C SER A 103 -10.33 -2.18 7.47
N ALA A 104 -9.73 -1.01 7.20
CA ALA A 104 -8.56 -0.91 6.35
C ALA A 104 -7.26 -1.14 7.13
N PHE A 105 -6.33 -1.87 6.51
CA PHE A 105 -4.92 -1.87 6.93
C PHE A 105 -4.09 -1.19 5.84
N VAL A 106 -3.67 0.05 6.10
CA VAL A 106 -2.83 0.81 5.18
C VAL A 106 -1.43 0.20 5.19
N PHE A 107 -0.88 -0.04 4.02
CA PHE A 107 0.51 -0.46 3.84
C PHE A 107 1.28 0.44 2.88
N GLY A 108 0.61 1.39 2.23
CA GLY A 108 1.24 2.32 1.31
C GLY A 108 0.43 3.57 1.04
N GLU A 109 1.01 4.45 0.23
CA GLU A 109 0.40 5.67 -0.28
C GLU A 109 0.91 5.98 -1.69
N SER A 110 0.25 6.90 -2.40
CA SER A 110 0.84 7.47 -3.61
C SER A 110 2.13 8.23 -3.31
N ALA A 111 3.02 8.41 -4.28
CA ALA A 111 4.21 9.25 -4.09
C ALA A 111 3.87 10.71 -3.74
N THR A 112 2.67 11.20 -4.10
CA THR A 112 2.18 12.52 -3.65
C THR A 112 1.70 12.53 -2.20
N GLY A 113 1.47 11.34 -1.62
CA GLY A 113 0.85 11.17 -0.30
C GLY A 113 -0.66 11.41 -0.28
N GLU A 114 -1.29 11.74 -1.41
CA GLU A 114 -2.72 12.08 -1.48
C GLU A 114 -3.62 10.85 -1.43
N HIS A 115 -3.13 9.69 -1.86
CA HIS A 115 -3.89 8.45 -1.88
C HIS A 115 -3.36 7.44 -0.88
N LEU A 116 -4.27 6.71 -0.24
CA LEU A 116 -3.95 5.57 0.61
C LEU A 116 -4.02 4.28 -0.21
N ILE A 117 -3.08 3.38 0.03
CA ILE A 117 -3.07 2.01 -0.48
C ILE A 117 -3.21 1.08 0.72
N PHE A 118 -4.27 0.28 0.73
CA PHE A 118 -4.64 -0.50 1.90
C PHE A 118 -5.28 -1.84 1.53
N TRP A 119 -5.23 -2.78 2.46
CA TRP A 119 -6.05 -3.98 2.42
C TRP A 119 -7.40 -3.75 3.09
N ASP A 120 -8.48 -4.23 2.48
CA ASP A 120 -9.77 -4.36 3.15
C ASP A 120 -9.81 -5.66 3.97
N LEU A 121 -9.66 -5.55 5.29
CA LEU A 121 -9.55 -6.70 6.19
C LEU A 121 -10.82 -7.58 6.22
N ARG A 122 -11.95 -7.10 5.70
CA ARG A 122 -13.21 -7.89 5.60
C ARG A 122 -13.16 -8.94 4.50
N THR A 123 -12.22 -8.80 3.56
CA THR A 123 -12.18 -9.56 2.30
C THR A 123 -11.16 -10.71 2.33
N TYR A 124 -10.74 -11.15 3.52
CA TYR A 124 -9.80 -12.26 3.66
C TYR A 124 -10.32 -13.53 2.99
N GLN A 125 -9.46 -14.22 2.24
CA GLN A 125 -9.77 -15.56 1.73
C GLN A 125 -8.66 -16.53 2.11
N GLU A 126 -9.02 -17.69 2.66
CA GLU A 126 -8.05 -18.72 3.05
C GLU A 126 -7.35 -19.35 1.83
N SER A 127 -8.02 -19.38 0.67
CA SER A 127 -7.48 -19.99 -0.55
C SER A 127 -6.25 -19.27 -1.10
N ASP A 128 -6.16 -17.95 -0.91
CA ASP A 128 -5.00 -17.15 -1.33
C ASP A 128 -4.24 -16.53 -0.15
N GLY A 129 -4.79 -16.60 1.07
CA GLY A 129 -4.20 -16.03 2.27
C GLY A 129 -4.04 -14.51 2.18
N SER A 130 -4.94 -13.83 1.47
CA SER A 130 -4.84 -12.40 1.19
C SER A 130 -6.17 -11.66 1.30
N TYR A 131 -6.11 -10.35 1.09
CA TYR A 131 -7.24 -9.42 1.06
C TYR A 131 -7.26 -8.67 -0.28
N GLU A 132 -8.36 -8.00 -0.57
CA GLU A 132 -8.40 -7.01 -1.63
C GLU A 132 -7.54 -5.79 -1.30
N ILE A 133 -6.74 -5.38 -2.27
CA ILE A 133 -5.91 -4.17 -2.25
C ILE A 133 -6.70 -3.06 -2.92
N HIS A 134 -6.85 -1.95 -2.21
CA HIS A 134 -7.59 -0.78 -2.67
C HIS A 134 -6.70 0.46 -2.67
N TRP A 135 -6.95 1.34 -3.63
CA TRP A 135 -6.36 2.67 -3.74
C TRP A 135 -7.46 3.71 -3.62
N ALA A 136 -7.34 4.64 -2.67
CA ALA A 136 -8.39 5.63 -2.45
C ALA A 136 -7.83 7.01 -2.12
N ASN A 137 -8.55 8.06 -2.54
CA ASN A 137 -8.20 9.44 -2.21
C ASN A 137 -8.44 9.69 -0.72
N SER A 138 -7.44 10.26 -0.04
CA SER A 138 -7.52 10.56 1.40
C SER A 138 -7.87 12.02 1.72
N VAL A 139 -7.92 12.89 0.70
CA VAL A 139 -7.95 14.35 0.89
C VAL A 139 -9.16 15.03 0.22
N SER A 140 -9.75 14.43 -0.84
CA SER A 140 -10.80 15.11 -1.63
C SER A 140 -12.23 14.61 -1.34
N PRO A 141 -13.22 15.51 -1.19
CA PRO A 141 -14.64 15.18 -1.10
C PRO A 141 -15.23 14.62 -2.39
N ASP A 142 -14.55 14.81 -3.54
CA ASP A 142 -14.89 14.14 -4.80
C ASP A 142 -14.48 12.66 -4.78
N CYS A 143 -14.53 12.02 -3.60
CA CYS A 143 -14.13 10.65 -3.32
C CYS A 143 -14.58 9.74 -4.47
N ILE A 144 -13.66 9.46 -5.39
CA ILE A 144 -13.80 8.39 -6.36
C ILE A 144 -13.84 7.10 -5.53
N ASP A 145 -14.71 6.17 -5.92
CA ASP A 145 -14.79 4.88 -5.24
C ASP A 145 -13.38 4.27 -5.17
N PRO A 146 -13.01 3.64 -4.05
CA PRO A 146 -11.74 2.96 -3.95
C PRO A 146 -11.53 2.04 -5.15
N VAL A 147 -10.38 2.20 -5.80
CA VAL A 147 -10.03 1.41 -6.98
C VAL A 147 -9.46 0.09 -6.50
N LEU A 148 -10.06 -1.02 -6.92
CA LEU A 148 -9.54 -2.36 -6.66
C LEU A 148 -8.30 -2.61 -7.51
N LEU A 149 -7.16 -2.82 -6.85
CA LEU A 149 -5.88 -3.11 -7.51
C LEU A 149 -5.55 -4.60 -7.59
N GLY A 150 -6.34 -5.46 -6.93
CA GLY A 150 -6.17 -6.91 -6.94
C GLY A 150 -6.05 -7.50 -5.53
N ARG A 151 -5.44 -8.67 -5.42
CA ARG A 151 -5.30 -9.42 -4.15
C ARG A 151 -3.88 -9.95 -3.89
N ASP A 152 -3.12 -10.22 -4.94
CA ASP A 152 -1.74 -10.70 -4.81
C ASP A 152 -0.77 -9.52 -4.69
N PHE A 153 -0.10 -9.43 -3.54
CA PHE A 153 0.83 -8.33 -3.26
C PHE A 153 2.04 -8.30 -4.19
N PHE A 154 2.54 -9.47 -4.64
CA PHE A 154 3.66 -9.50 -5.58
C PHE A 154 3.24 -8.97 -6.95
N ASN A 155 2.06 -9.34 -7.43
CA ASN A 155 1.50 -8.81 -8.67
C ASN A 155 1.21 -7.31 -8.56
N PHE A 156 0.77 -6.82 -7.38
CA PHE A 156 0.67 -5.39 -7.12
C PHE A 156 2.03 -4.70 -7.32
N ILE A 157 3.11 -5.17 -6.68
CA ILE A 157 4.44 -4.56 -6.86
C ILE A 157 4.92 -4.67 -8.32
N GLN A 158 4.80 -5.84 -8.92
CA GLN A 158 5.32 -6.09 -10.28
C GLN A 158 4.55 -5.31 -11.34
N ASN A 159 3.22 -5.39 -11.33
CA ASN A 159 2.43 -4.83 -12.41
C ASN A 159 2.17 -3.35 -12.16
N PHE A 160 1.78 -2.98 -10.94
CA PHE A 160 1.28 -1.64 -10.65
C PHE A 160 2.41 -0.68 -10.33
N CYS A 161 3.36 -1.09 -9.49
CA CYS A 161 4.47 -0.22 -9.08
C CYS A 161 5.64 -0.23 -10.08
N TYR A 162 5.89 -1.35 -10.76
CA TYR A 162 6.99 -1.49 -11.72
C TYR A 162 6.55 -1.39 -13.19
N GLY A 163 5.23 -1.40 -13.47
CA GLY A 163 4.71 -1.04 -14.79
C GLY A 163 4.95 -2.08 -15.89
N THR A 164 5.11 -3.38 -15.56
CA THR A 164 5.18 -4.42 -16.61
C THR A 164 3.86 -4.59 -17.36
N GLU A 165 2.77 -4.10 -16.80
CA GLU A 165 1.46 -4.02 -17.43
C GLU A 165 0.96 -2.57 -17.31
N THR A 166 0.64 -1.93 -18.44
CA THR A 166 -0.03 -0.63 -18.43
C THR A 166 -1.44 -0.84 -17.88
N PHE A 167 -1.69 -0.40 -16.65
CA PHE A 167 -3.04 -0.35 -16.14
C PHE A 167 -3.77 0.83 -16.78
N ASP A 168 -4.72 0.54 -17.68
CA ASP A 168 -5.77 1.50 -18.12
C ASP A 168 -6.63 2.01 -16.94
N LEU A 169 -6.40 1.48 -15.73
CA LEU A 169 -7.13 1.76 -14.50
C LEU A 169 -6.55 2.90 -13.67
N VAL A 170 -5.35 3.38 -13.99
CA VAL A 170 -4.81 4.57 -13.34
C VAL A 170 -5.45 5.78 -14.03
N PRO A 171 -6.24 6.61 -13.32
CA PRO A 171 -6.83 7.81 -13.93
C PRO A 171 -5.75 8.62 -14.65
N GLU A 172 -6.08 9.25 -15.78
CA GLU A 172 -5.18 10.04 -16.66
C GLU A 172 -4.30 11.09 -15.92
N TYR A 173 -4.54 11.33 -14.63
CA TYR A 173 -3.74 12.16 -13.73
C TYR A 173 -2.29 11.67 -13.47
N VAL A 174 -1.88 10.51 -13.98
CA VAL A 174 -0.47 10.04 -13.92
C VAL A 174 0.29 10.27 -15.25
N GLU A 175 -0.26 11.08 -16.14
CA GLU A 175 0.41 11.58 -17.36
C GLU A 175 1.60 12.50 -17.03
N GLY A 176 2.72 11.90 -16.65
CA GLY A 176 3.99 12.59 -16.44
C GLY A 176 5.21 11.69 -16.53
N SER A 177 5.05 10.37 -16.33
CA SER A 177 6.15 9.42 -16.30
C SER A 177 6.28 8.71 -17.66
N SER A 178 7.38 8.94 -18.38
CA SER A 178 7.67 8.13 -19.57
C SER A 178 7.99 6.69 -19.15
N PRO A 179 7.44 5.66 -19.82
CA PRO A 179 7.83 4.27 -19.57
C PRO A 179 9.30 4.10 -19.96
N GLY A 180 10.20 4.00 -18.99
CA GLY A 180 11.62 3.88 -19.28
C GLY A 180 12.57 3.86 -18.08
N ASP A 181 12.34 4.71 -17.08
CA ASP A 181 13.27 4.87 -15.95
C ASP A 181 12.54 4.60 -14.62
N PHE A 182 12.39 3.31 -14.28
CA PHE A 182 11.80 2.89 -13.00
C PHE A 182 12.90 2.75 -11.95
N SER A 183 12.91 3.66 -10.99
CA SER A 183 13.84 3.63 -9.86
C SER A 183 13.11 3.25 -8.57
N LEU A 184 13.78 2.45 -7.75
CA LEU A 184 13.40 2.20 -6.36
C LEU A 184 14.15 3.18 -5.49
N ASN A 185 13.44 4.13 -4.91
CA ASN A 185 14.00 5.11 -4.00
C ASN A 185 13.72 4.68 -2.56
N PHE A 186 14.77 4.46 -1.79
CA PHE A 186 14.64 4.12 -0.38
C PHE A 186 14.97 5.33 0.47
N TYR A 187 13.94 5.98 1.02
CA TYR A 187 14.12 7.11 1.94
C TYR A 187 13.90 6.67 3.39
N PRO A 188 14.68 7.18 4.35
CA PRO A 188 14.29 7.12 5.75
C PRO A 188 12.94 7.84 5.90
N LEU A 189 12.04 7.26 6.70
CA LEU A 189 10.70 7.81 6.94
C LEU A 189 10.79 9.17 7.64
N VAL A 190 10.73 10.26 6.87
CA VAL A 190 10.54 11.62 7.40
C VAL A 190 9.10 12.03 7.13
N PHE A 191 8.22 11.75 8.09
CA PHE A 191 6.85 12.28 8.05
C PHE A 191 6.85 13.71 8.61
N THR A 192 6.61 14.70 7.75
CA THR A 192 6.35 16.10 8.13
C THR A 192 4.90 16.32 8.50
#